data_AF-A0A971N960-F1
#
_entry.id   AF-A0A971N960-F1
#
_cell.length_a   1.000
_cell.length_b   1.000
_cell.length_c   1.000
_cell.angle_alpha   90.00
_cell.angle_beta   90.00
_cell.angle_gamma   90.00
#
_symmetry.space_group_name_H-M   'P 1'
#
loop_
_entity.id
_entity.type
_entity.pdbx_description
1 polymer ?
#
loop_
_entity_poly.entity_id
_entity_poly.type
_entity_poly.pdbx_seq_one_letter_code
_entity_poly.pdbx_strand_id
1 'polypeptide(L)'
;MGVAAERYVAVVGFGQFYGRKIFKPEQIVKLVKEPDNPFDDEAIRVELEPVGKVGYVANSPATVPRGCHSAGRIYDTFEQHCYGIVRFVTKETVIVELLDKIRLQIVLLETCDLQQLS
;
A
#
# COMPACT_ATOMS: atom_id res chain seq x y z
N MET A 1 10.11 -23.28 9.60
CA MET A 1 9.50 -21.93 9.72
C MET A 1 9.26 -21.45 8.30
N GLY A 2 8.00 -21.43 7.86
CA GLY A 2 7.66 -20.89 6.54
C GLY A 2 7.86 -19.38 6.56
N VAL A 3 8.71 -18.85 5.68
CA VAL A 3 8.82 -17.42 5.45
C VAL A 3 7.43 -16.94 5.02
N ALA A 4 6.86 -15.95 5.70
CA ALA A 4 5.61 -15.33 5.26
C ALA A 4 5.82 -14.87 3.81
N ALA A 5 5.01 -15.38 2.88
CA ALA A 5 5.14 -15.04 1.47
C ALA A 5 5.03 -13.52 1.32
N GLU A 6 6.04 -12.90 0.72
CA GLU A 6 6.03 -11.47 0.42
C GLU A 6 4.86 -11.17 -0.52
N ARG A 7 3.94 -10.31 -0.08
CA ARG A 7 2.77 -9.93 -0.86
C ARG A 7 2.95 -8.51 -1.34
N TYR A 8 3.07 -8.35 -2.65
CA TYR A 8 3.15 -7.05 -3.29
C TYR A 8 1.79 -6.66 -3.86
N VAL A 9 1.48 -5.38 -3.83
CA VAL A 9 0.35 -4.77 -4.54
C VAL A 9 0.82 -3.55 -5.31
N ALA A 10 0.05 -3.16 -6.31
CA ALA A 10 0.29 -1.94 -7.06
C ALA A 10 -0.74 -0.88 -6.70
N VAL A 11 -0.28 0.35 -6.46
CA VAL A 11 -1.12 1.53 -6.30
C VAL A 11 -1.18 2.28 -7.62
N VAL A 12 -2.41 2.60 -8.03
CA VAL A 12 -2.76 3.30 -9.27
C VAL A 12 -3.68 4.47 -8.96
N GLY A 13 -4.03 5.26 -9.98
CA GLY A 13 -4.96 6.38 -9.85
C GLY A 13 -4.40 7.61 -9.11
N PHE A 14 -3.14 7.57 -8.65
CA PHE A 14 -2.49 8.66 -7.92
C PHE A 14 -2.35 9.98 -8.71
N GLY A 15 -2.49 9.93 -10.05
CA GLY A 15 -2.51 11.12 -10.91
C GLY A 15 -3.70 12.05 -10.68
N GLN A 16 -4.82 11.53 -10.15
CA GLN A 16 -5.99 12.34 -9.76
C GLN A 16 -5.81 13.02 -8.39
N PHE A 17 -4.69 12.79 -7.72
CA PHE A 17 -4.37 13.29 -6.39
C PHE A 17 -3.10 14.15 -6.42
N TYR A 18 -2.06 13.78 -5.69
CA TYR A 18 -0.79 14.50 -5.57
C TYR A 18 0.27 14.03 -6.59
N GLY A 19 -0.07 13.05 -7.43
CA GLY A 19 0.84 12.44 -8.39
C GLY A 19 1.92 11.58 -7.73
N ARG A 20 2.85 11.05 -8.54
CA ARG A 20 3.86 10.09 -8.06
C ARG A 20 4.89 10.67 -7.07
N LYS A 21 5.11 11.98 -7.09
CA LYS A 21 6.19 12.63 -6.31
C LYS A 21 6.00 12.56 -4.80
N ILE A 22 4.77 12.29 -4.37
CA ILE A 22 4.43 12.15 -2.96
C ILE A 22 4.95 10.86 -2.35
N PHE A 23 5.13 9.82 -3.16
CA PHE A 23 5.63 8.53 -2.72
C PHE A 23 7.16 8.52 -2.73
N LYS A 24 7.74 7.99 -1.66
CA LYS A 24 9.17 7.70 -1.55
C LYS A 24 9.37 6.23 -1.19
N PRO A 25 10.43 5.56 -1.69
CA PRO A 25 10.81 4.26 -1.16
C PRO A 25 10.95 4.29 0.37
N GLU A 26 10.67 3.15 1.00
CA GLU A 26 10.62 2.96 2.46
C GLU A 26 9.51 3.72 3.20
N GLN A 27 8.65 4.45 2.49
CA GLN A 27 7.52 5.13 3.09
C GLN A 27 6.39 4.16 3.45
N ILE A 28 5.88 4.25 4.67
CA ILE A 28 4.70 3.49 5.11
C ILE A 28 3.45 4.14 4.52
N VAL A 29 2.58 3.29 3.94
CA VAL A 29 1.25 3.64 3.44
C VAL A 29 0.20 2.85 4.20
N LYS A 30 -0.99 3.44 4.36
CA LYS A 30 -2.16 2.78 4.94
C LYS A 30 -3.12 2.39 3.82
N LEU A 31 -3.53 1.13 3.80
CA LEU A 31 -4.51 0.60 2.86
C LEU A 31 -5.81 0.40 3.61
N VAL A 32 -6.89 1.03 3.16
CA VAL A 32 -8.20 1.06 3.85
C VAL A 32 -9.28 0.57 2.89
N LYS A 33 -10.11 -0.36 3.33
CA LYS A 33 -11.29 -0.80 2.56
C LYS A 33 -12.26 0.37 2.40
N GLU A 34 -12.85 0.48 1.22
CA GLU A 34 -13.85 1.48 0.88
C GLU A 34 -15.08 0.77 0.30
N PRO A 35 -15.86 0.03 1.11
CA PRO A 35 -16.99 -0.77 0.61
C PRO A 35 -18.12 0.08 0.04
N ASP A 36 -18.22 1.35 0.44
CA ASP A 36 -19.18 2.32 -0.08
C ASP A 36 -18.71 2.99 -1.39
N ASN A 37 -17.63 2.49 -2.01
CA ASN A 37 -17.16 3.02 -3.28
C ASN A 37 -18.21 2.76 -4.39
N PRO A 38 -18.59 3.77 -5.18
CA PRO A 38 -19.69 3.63 -6.14
C PRO A 38 -19.36 2.75 -7.37
N PHE A 39 -18.11 2.33 -7.54
CA PHE A 39 -17.66 1.57 -8.71
C PHE A 39 -17.22 0.14 -8.40
N ASP A 40 -16.66 -0.11 -7.22
CA ASP A 40 -16.03 -1.38 -6.84
C ASP A 40 -16.17 -1.57 -5.31
N ASP A 41 -17.00 -2.52 -4.87
CA ASP A 41 -17.21 -2.84 -3.45
C ASP A 41 -15.98 -3.48 -2.78
N GLU A 42 -15.03 -3.95 -3.59
CA GLU A 42 -13.72 -4.42 -3.17
C GLU A 42 -12.64 -3.32 -3.23
N ALA A 43 -13.03 -2.06 -3.42
CA ALA A 43 -12.08 -0.95 -3.48
C ALA A 43 -11.26 -0.84 -2.18
N ILE A 44 -9.93 -0.73 -2.36
CA ILE A 44 -9.00 -0.45 -1.27
C ILE A 44 -8.28 0.86 -1.61
N ARG A 45 -8.59 1.91 -0.85
CA ARG A 45 -7.91 3.21 -1.00
C ARG A 45 -6.58 3.19 -0.26
N VAL A 46 -5.61 3.93 -0.82
CA VAL A 46 -4.29 4.10 -0.22
C VAL A 46 -4.18 5.51 0.34
N GLU A 47 -3.72 5.60 1.58
CA GLU A 47 -3.57 6.83 2.33
C GLU A 47 -2.11 7.02 2.78
N LEU A 48 -1.68 8.28 2.81
CA LEU A 48 -0.42 8.72 3.42
C LEU A 48 -0.75 9.70 4.53
N GLU A 49 -0.21 9.51 5.73
CA GLU A 49 -0.36 10.50 6.80
C GLU A 49 0.70 11.61 6.67
N PRO A 50 0.34 12.90 6.88
CA PRO A 50 -0.98 13.45 7.19
C PRO A 50 -1.82 13.83 5.95
N VAL A 51 -1.43 13.40 4.75
CA VAL A 51 -1.98 13.87 3.46
C VAL A 51 -3.41 13.36 3.19
N GLY A 52 -3.72 12.12 3.58
CA GLY A 52 -4.99 11.46 3.27
C GLY A 52 -4.90 10.58 2.01
N LYS A 53 -5.99 10.49 1.23
CA LYS A 53 -6.11 9.59 0.07
C LYS A 53 -5.18 10.00 -1.07
N VAL A 54 -4.34 9.06 -1.52
CA VAL A 54 -3.33 9.28 -2.56
C VAL A 54 -3.43 8.32 -3.74
N GLY A 55 -4.29 7.30 -3.68
CA GLY A 55 -4.50 6.36 -4.77
C GLY A 55 -5.38 5.18 -4.36
N TYR A 56 -5.39 4.15 -5.21
CA TYR A 56 -6.14 2.91 -4.99
C TYR A 56 -5.28 1.70 -5.32
N VAL A 57 -5.53 0.57 -4.65
CA VAL A 57 -4.94 -0.71 -5.03
C VAL A 57 -5.51 -1.14 -6.38
N ALA A 58 -4.64 -1.54 -7.30
CA ALA A 58 -5.02 -2.04 -8.61
C ALA A 58 -5.87 -3.31 -8.49
N ASN A 59 -7.02 -3.37 -9.19
CA ASN A 59 -7.89 -4.55 -9.17
C ASN A 59 -7.93 -5.29 -10.52
N SER A 60 -7.71 -4.59 -11.65
CA SER A 60 -7.89 -5.16 -12.99
C SER A 60 -6.60 -5.74 -13.59
N PRO A 61 -6.67 -6.76 -14.47
CA PRO A 61 -5.49 -7.34 -15.12
C PRO A 61 -4.63 -6.33 -15.91
N ALA A 62 -5.25 -5.25 -16.39
CA ALA A 62 -4.55 -4.18 -17.10
C ALA A 62 -3.70 -3.30 -16.18
N THR A 63 -4.03 -3.24 -14.89
CA THR A 63 -3.41 -2.34 -13.90
C THR A 63 -2.56 -3.09 -12.87
N VAL A 64 -2.80 -4.38 -12.67
CA VAL A 64 -2.04 -5.25 -11.75
C VAL A 64 -0.79 -5.79 -12.46
N PRO A 65 0.42 -5.37 -12.08
CA PRO A 65 1.66 -5.91 -12.64
C PRO A 65 1.85 -7.38 -12.27
N ARG A 66 2.59 -8.11 -13.10
CA ARG A 66 3.00 -9.49 -12.75
C ARG A 66 3.78 -9.47 -11.44
N GLY A 67 3.47 -10.41 -10.54
CA GLY A 67 4.07 -10.50 -9.21
C GLY A 67 3.35 -9.69 -8.13
N CYS A 68 2.34 -8.89 -8.50
CA CYS A 68 1.46 -8.21 -7.55
C CYS A 68 0.11 -8.93 -7.42
N HIS A 69 -0.54 -8.76 -6.28
CA HIS A 69 -1.92 -9.16 -6.03
C HIS A 69 -2.88 -8.01 -6.36
N SER A 70 -4.08 -8.36 -6.83
CA SER A 70 -5.18 -7.42 -7.02
C SER A 70 -5.82 -7.04 -5.69
N ALA A 71 -6.60 -5.95 -5.67
CA ALA A 71 -7.40 -5.53 -4.52
C ALA A 71 -8.31 -6.67 -4.02
N GLY A 72 -9.12 -7.27 -4.90
CA GLY A 72 -9.99 -8.40 -4.53
C GLY A 72 -9.23 -9.60 -3.98
N ARG A 73 -8.00 -9.87 -4.49
CA ARG A 73 -7.17 -10.97 -3.98
C ARG A 73 -6.73 -10.76 -2.53
N ILE A 74 -6.50 -9.52 -2.12
CA ILE A 74 -6.04 -9.21 -0.75
C ILE A 74 -7.19 -8.81 0.18
N TYR A 75 -8.39 -8.56 -0.35
CA TYR A 75 -9.50 -7.97 0.39
C TYR A 75 -9.83 -8.75 1.66
N ASP A 76 -10.02 -10.07 1.57
CA ASP A 76 -10.35 -10.91 2.73
C ASP A 76 -9.16 -11.26 3.63
N THR A 77 -7.96 -10.77 3.30
CA THR A 77 -6.74 -11.11 4.06
C THR A 77 -6.48 -10.20 5.26
N PHE A 78 -7.29 -9.14 5.42
CA PHE A 78 -7.22 -8.19 6.53
C PHE A 78 -8.62 -7.65 6.87
N GLU A 79 -8.75 -7.00 8.02
CA GLU A 79 -10.02 -6.43 8.50
C GLU A 79 -10.35 -5.12 7.75
N GLN A 80 -10.33 -3.96 8.42
CA GLN A 80 -10.69 -2.68 7.82
C GLN A 80 -9.52 -1.99 7.11
N HIS A 81 -8.31 -2.18 7.63
CA HIS A 81 -7.11 -1.61 7.06
C HIS A 81 -5.89 -2.50 7.32
N CYS A 82 -4.88 -2.33 6.48
CA CYS A 82 -3.55 -2.88 6.67
C CYS A 82 -2.51 -1.83 6.29
N TYR A 83 -1.23 -2.14 6.50
CA TYR A 83 -0.13 -1.24 6.17
C TYR A 83 0.76 -1.90 5.13
N GLY A 84 1.41 -1.06 4.35
CA GLY A 84 2.44 -1.49 3.41
C GLY A 84 3.59 -0.51 3.39
N ILE A 85 4.70 -0.95 2.81
CA ILE A 85 5.88 -0.13 2.59
C ILE A 85 6.11 0.04 1.08
N VAL A 86 6.34 1.27 0.66
CA VAL A 86 6.66 1.57 -0.74
C VAL A 86 8.03 1.00 -1.07
N ARG A 87 8.10 0.08 -2.03
CA ARG A 87 9.37 -0.48 -2.51
C ARG A 87 9.82 0.16 -3.81
N PHE A 88 8.88 0.42 -4.73
CA PHE A 88 9.20 1.01 -6.02
C PHE A 88 8.18 2.06 -6.43
N VAL A 89 8.67 3.16 -6.99
CA VAL A 89 7.84 4.22 -7.59
C VAL A 89 8.18 4.29 -9.08
N THR A 90 7.20 3.99 -9.93
CA THR A 90 7.35 4.08 -11.39
C THR A 90 6.57 5.27 -11.94
N LYS A 91 6.50 5.40 -13.27
CA LYS A 91 5.72 6.47 -13.89
C LYS A 91 4.21 6.31 -13.66
N GLU A 92 3.73 5.07 -13.64
CA GLU A 92 2.30 4.73 -13.73
C GLU A 92 1.81 3.92 -12.51
N THR A 93 2.74 3.34 -11.75
CA THR A 93 2.42 2.46 -10.61
C THR A 93 3.37 2.71 -9.43
N VAL A 94 2.88 2.47 -8.22
CA VAL A 94 3.72 2.37 -7.03
C VAL A 94 3.59 0.95 -6.48
N ILE A 95 4.69 0.24 -6.32
CA ILE A 95 4.72 -1.12 -5.80
C ILE A 95 4.91 -1.05 -4.29
N VAL A 96 3.99 -1.68 -3.57
CA VAL A 96 3.91 -1.70 -2.12
C VAL A 96 4.00 -3.13 -1.62
N GLU A 97 4.89 -3.39 -0.69
CA GLU A 97 4.94 -4.65 0.06
C GLU A 97 3.98 -4.56 1.24
N LEU A 98 3.08 -5.53 1.40
CA LEU A 98 2.19 -5.59 2.55
C LEU A 98 2.94 -6.04 3.80
N LEU A 99 2.77 -5.31 4.90
CA LEU A 99 3.39 -5.59 6.18
C LEU A 99 2.46 -6.41 7.06
N ASP A 100 3.00 -7.45 7.70
CA ASP A 100 2.33 -8.08 8.83
C ASP A 100 2.55 -7.26 10.11
N LYS A 101 1.83 -7.61 11.19
CA LYS A 101 1.89 -6.87 12.46
C LYS A 101 3.30 -6.82 13.05
N ILE A 102 4.08 -7.90 12.92
CA ILE A 102 5.43 -8.00 13.50
C ILE A 102 6.39 -7.11 12.71
N ARG A 103 6.37 -7.22 11.38
CA ARG A 103 7.18 -6.38 10.48
C ARG A 103 6.83 -4.91 10.65
N LEU A 104 5.56 -4.55 10.77
CA LEU A 104 5.16 -3.16 11.02
C LEU A 104 5.76 -2.63 12.33
N GLN A 105 5.70 -3.40 13.42
CA GLN A 105 6.31 -2.99 14.69
C GLN A 105 7.82 -2.79 14.57
N ILE A 106 8.52 -3.68 13.88
CA ILE A 106 9.97 -3.56 13.64
C ILE A 106 10.27 -2.28 12.86
N VAL A 107 9.59 -2.04 11.75
CA VAL A 107 9.80 -0.83 10.92
C VAL A 107 9.51 0.44 11.72
N LEU A 108 8.46 0.46 12.55
CA LEU A 108 8.13 1.61 13.40
C LEU A 108 9.19 1.86 14.48
N LEU A 109 9.77 0.81 15.07
CA LEU A 109 10.87 0.94 16.02
C LEU A 109 12.14 1.47 15.34
N GLU A 110 12.53 0.88 14.21
CA GLU A 110 13.71 1.30 13.44
C GLU A 110 13.59 2.76 12.95
N THR A 111 12.40 3.17 12.48
CA THR A 111 12.16 4.55 12.06
C THR A 111 12.19 5.52 13.25
N CYS A 112 11.63 5.14 14.40
CA CYS A 112 11.71 5.94 15.61
C CYS A 112 13.16 6.12 16.10
N ASP A 113 13.96 5.06 16.10
CA ASP A 113 15.37 5.11 16.49
C ASP A 113 16.19 6.02 15.57
N LEU A 114 15.97 5.95 14.25
CA LEU A 114 16.63 6.84 13.28
C LEU A 114 16.25 8.31 13.48
N GLN A 115 14.99 8.60 13.83
CA GLN A 115 14.54 9.97 14.10
C GLN A 115 15.11 10.55 15.40
N GLN A 116 15.52 9.70 16.36
CA GLN A 116 16.20 10.14 17.58
C GLN A 116 17.69 10.45 17.35
N LEU A 117 18.28 9.93 16.27
CA LEU A 117 19.69 10.11 15.91
C LEU A 117 19.93 11.31 14.98
N SER A 118 18.87 11.94 14.46
CA SER A 118 18.87 13.09 13.55
C SER A 118 18.54 14.40 14.26
#